data_AF-A0A7Y5TSZ9-F1
#
_entry.id   AF-A0A7Y5TSZ9-F1
#
_cell.length_a   1.000
_cell.length_b   1.000
_cell.length_c   1.000
_cell.angle_alpha   90.00
_cell.angle_beta   90.00
_cell.angle_gamma   90.00
#
_symmetry.space_group_name_H-M   'P 1'
#
loop_
_entity.id
_entity.type
_entity.pdbx_description
1 polymer ?
#
loop_
_entity_poly.entity_id
_entity_poly.type
_entity_poly.pdbx_seq_one_letter_code
_entity_poly.pdbx_strand_id
1 'polypeptide(L)'
;MTRILSFSPRARAAAIAGLVALVALGSPVTARAQWSTVSDQFYLPGSFNWQFRRNYPAADRLFNAFDYGHAILYERLYKNPGAPVSELEAKEYNFITRELLVNPPRVPLEEGAIEVAYAKIAPEAKMMFDWAHLLHRQVYDVWSDERLSLAEKDAKVAELVRYYKSRPDVAFSSQPKNMELMEGQYYSTEFRNKYPKFNGLIWAYHWLQVGLYEPLVTGKTLDERQTGVIAAVARFRQMLENAPSNMPRIMPMTAAIAPTFAARYPEAAIIFDNLHAMHDVVSDILTSSKVPANKKRAEILKAAARYRDATSFVMTPKEWMDMAQMMGVQNMGGSAVGVLAGLPEPTVGRGAVATNGNMAGMSGMSGAPGNGGAAAGGMNHAMPGMAGSDTSHAMAGMPGMAGMKAQDHDSIGTTAHGRMNMDSTSSMDMHMRLLSDPVIRERIAADTALRRMMSDMIGAMPSDHQAMMRRMLEAPAASATTKATPTKKATARKSTTKKQPATATKPAPKKPVDPMPGMDHSNMPGMGKP
;
A
#
# COMPACT_ATOMS: atom_id res chain seq x y z
N MET A 1 0.69 86.08 -9.90
CA MET A 1 -0.66 86.02 -10.50
C MET A 1 -1.10 84.56 -10.52
N THR A 2 -1.78 84.11 -9.48
CA THR A 2 -2.13 82.70 -9.27
C THR A 2 -3.63 82.55 -9.49
N ARG A 3 -4.05 82.01 -10.64
CA ARG A 3 -5.46 81.76 -10.95
C ARG A 3 -5.88 80.44 -10.28
N ILE A 4 -6.67 80.57 -9.21
CA ILE A 4 -7.39 79.47 -8.59
C ILE A 4 -8.62 79.18 -9.46
N LEU A 5 -8.63 78.02 -10.12
CA LEU A 5 -9.80 77.51 -10.84
C LEU A 5 -10.86 77.06 -9.82
N SER A 6 -11.96 77.80 -9.73
CA SER A 6 -13.14 77.43 -8.97
C SER A 6 -13.93 76.37 -9.74
N PHE A 7 -13.85 75.11 -9.29
CA PHE A 7 -14.77 74.07 -9.74
C PHE A 7 -16.11 74.22 -9.03
N SER A 8 -17.19 74.19 -9.80
CA SER A 8 -18.56 74.28 -9.26
C SER A 8 -18.87 73.09 -8.35
N PRO A 9 -19.72 73.26 -7.32
CA PRO A 9 -20.10 72.19 -6.40
C PRO A 9 -20.79 71.00 -7.09
N ARG A 10 -21.30 71.16 -8.32
CA ARG A 10 -21.86 70.07 -9.12
C ARG A 10 -20.80 69.21 -9.83
N ALA A 11 -19.62 69.76 -10.11
CA ALA A 11 -18.53 69.01 -10.74
C ALA A 11 -17.78 68.08 -9.76
N ARG A 12 -17.78 68.40 -8.45
CA ARG A 12 -17.18 67.54 -7.41
C ARG A 12 -18.04 66.32 -7.06
N ALA A 13 -19.36 66.42 -7.21
CA ALA A 13 -20.27 65.29 -6.96
C ALA A 13 -20.18 64.21 -8.05
N ALA A 14 -19.95 64.59 -9.31
CA ALA A 14 -19.83 63.64 -10.43
C ALA A 14 -18.50 62.86 -10.42
N ALA A 15 -17.41 63.46 -9.95
CA ALA A 15 -16.10 62.79 -9.88
C ALA A 15 -16.01 61.75 -8.75
N ILE A 16 -16.75 61.96 -7.63
CA ILE A 16 -16.81 60.98 -6.52
C ILE A 16 -17.77 59.84 -6.86
N ALA A 17 -18.85 60.10 -7.60
CA ALA A 17 -19.75 59.05 -8.09
C ALA A 17 -19.09 58.13 -9.13
N GLY A 18 -18.17 58.64 -9.95
CA GLY A 18 -17.39 57.84 -10.92
C GLY A 18 -16.32 56.95 -10.28
N LEU A 19 -15.72 57.36 -9.16
CA LEU A 19 -14.70 56.56 -8.46
C LEU A 19 -15.29 55.45 -7.59
N VAL A 20 -16.52 55.61 -7.11
CA VAL A 20 -17.25 54.56 -6.36
C VAL A 20 -17.86 53.52 -7.29
N ALA A 21 -18.21 53.88 -8.53
CA ALA A 21 -18.74 52.93 -9.52
C ALA A 21 -17.67 51.98 -10.11
N LEU A 22 -16.38 52.34 -10.07
CA LEU A 22 -15.27 51.51 -10.56
C LEU A 22 -14.72 50.51 -9.53
N VAL A 23 -15.11 50.61 -8.26
CA VAL A 23 -14.80 49.61 -7.23
C VAL A 23 -15.87 48.51 -7.14
N ALA A 24 -17.06 48.73 -7.74
CA ALA A 24 -18.18 47.79 -7.68
C ALA A 24 -18.20 46.72 -8.80
N LEU A 25 -17.27 46.76 -9.77
CA LEU A 25 -17.11 45.72 -10.80
C LEU A 25 -16.06 44.66 -10.43
N GLY A 26 -15.41 44.80 -9.28
CA GLY A 26 -14.73 43.68 -8.64
C GLY A 26 -15.80 42.72 -8.14
N SER A 27 -16.27 41.83 -9.02
CA SER A 27 -17.13 40.71 -8.65
C SER A 27 -16.53 40.10 -7.39
N PRO A 28 -17.21 40.15 -6.22
CA PRO A 28 -16.72 39.40 -5.08
C PRO A 28 -16.66 37.97 -5.59
N VAL A 29 -15.45 37.40 -5.60
CA VAL A 29 -15.30 35.96 -5.64
C VAL A 29 -15.95 35.50 -4.35
N THR A 30 -17.27 35.36 -4.37
CA THR A 30 -18.01 34.67 -3.34
C THR A 30 -17.31 33.33 -3.30
N ALA A 31 -16.55 33.09 -2.23
CA ALA A 31 -16.08 31.76 -1.90
C ALA A 31 -17.36 30.95 -1.71
N ARG A 32 -17.86 30.37 -2.81
CA ARG A 32 -19.02 29.50 -2.78
C ARG A 32 -18.60 28.37 -1.87
N ALA A 33 -19.28 28.26 -0.73
CA ALA A 33 -19.13 27.09 0.12
C ALA A 33 -19.32 25.86 -0.75
N GLN A 34 -18.25 25.09 -0.95
CA GLN A 34 -18.30 23.83 -1.67
C GLN A 34 -18.81 22.79 -0.69
N TRP A 35 -20.08 22.45 -0.83
CA TRP A 35 -20.68 21.33 -0.11
C TRP A 35 -20.31 20.04 -0.83
N SER A 36 -19.80 19.07 -0.08
CA SER A 36 -19.61 17.70 -0.55
C SER A 36 -20.42 16.77 0.34
N THR A 37 -21.15 15.84 -0.27
CA THR A 37 -21.84 14.76 0.43
C THR A 37 -20.96 13.52 0.40
N VAL A 38 -20.54 13.07 1.58
CA VAL A 38 -19.86 11.79 1.77
C VAL A 38 -20.83 10.82 2.42
N SER A 39 -20.95 9.62 1.84
CA SER A 39 -21.78 8.54 2.40
C SER A 39 -20.89 7.54 3.11
N ASP A 40 -21.36 7.04 4.25
CA ASP A 40 -20.69 5.94 4.94
C ASP A 40 -20.54 4.72 4.03
N GLN A 41 -19.42 4.02 4.21
CA GLN A 41 -19.10 2.81 3.48
C GLN A 41 -19.22 1.61 4.40
N PHE A 42 -19.93 0.60 3.94
CA PHE A 42 -20.16 -0.61 4.71
C PHE A 42 -19.57 -1.81 4.00
N TYR A 43 -18.99 -2.70 4.80
CA TYR A 43 -18.53 -4.01 4.36
C TYR A 43 -19.67 -4.74 3.66
N LEU A 44 -19.37 -5.48 2.59
CA LEU A 44 -20.31 -6.50 2.12
C LEU A 44 -20.50 -7.51 3.27
N PRO A 45 -21.72 -7.69 3.81
CA PRO A 45 -21.91 -8.60 4.93
C PRO A 45 -21.63 -10.04 4.50
N GLY A 46 -20.82 -10.76 5.28
CA GLY A 46 -20.53 -12.16 5.03
C GLY A 46 -19.86 -12.83 6.21
N SER A 47 -20.02 -14.15 6.31
CA SER A 47 -19.40 -14.95 7.37
C SER A 47 -17.87 -14.95 7.31
N PHE A 48 -17.29 -14.57 6.16
CA PHE A 48 -15.85 -14.47 5.94
C PHE A 48 -15.24 -13.19 6.54
N ASN A 49 -16.05 -12.18 6.88
CA ASN A 49 -15.54 -10.93 7.44
C ASN A 49 -14.74 -11.19 8.73
N TRP A 50 -13.62 -10.49 8.88
CA TRP A 50 -12.67 -10.55 9.99
C TRP A 50 -11.83 -11.84 10.09
N GLN A 51 -11.88 -12.73 9.11
CA GLN A 51 -11.08 -13.95 9.12
C GLN A 51 -9.58 -13.66 8.99
N PHE A 52 -9.17 -12.63 8.25
CA PHE A 52 -7.75 -12.26 8.19
C PHE A 52 -7.26 -11.76 9.54
N ARG A 53 -8.03 -10.90 10.22
CA ARG A 53 -7.72 -10.46 11.59
C ARG A 53 -7.60 -11.63 12.55
N ARG A 54 -8.50 -12.61 12.45
CA ARG A 54 -8.51 -13.78 13.33
C ARG A 54 -7.30 -14.67 13.10
N ASN A 55 -6.98 -14.94 11.84
CA ASN A 55 -5.98 -15.95 11.47
C ASN A 55 -4.57 -15.37 11.31
N TYR A 56 -4.44 -14.07 11.02
CA TYR A 56 -3.17 -13.37 10.80
C TYR A 56 -3.10 -12.02 11.55
N PRO A 57 -3.33 -11.99 12.88
CA PRO A 57 -3.49 -10.75 13.64
C PRO A 57 -2.26 -9.84 13.61
N ALA A 58 -1.06 -10.39 13.48
CA ALA A 58 0.16 -9.58 13.39
C ALA A 58 0.23 -8.80 12.07
N ALA A 59 -0.19 -9.40 10.97
CA ALA A 59 -0.23 -8.77 9.66
C ALA A 59 -1.42 -7.78 9.55
N ASP A 60 -2.62 -8.16 10.01
CA ASP A 60 -3.81 -7.28 10.02
C ASP A 60 -3.55 -5.94 10.74
N ARG A 61 -2.86 -5.99 11.88
CA ARG A 61 -2.57 -4.76 12.64
C ARG A 61 -1.67 -3.79 11.88
N LEU A 62 -0.77 -4.29 11.03
CA LEU A 62 0.08 -3.42 10.21
C LEU A 62 -0.75 -2.51 9.31
N PHE A 63 -1.89 -2.99 8.78
CA PHE A 63 -2.77 -2.16 7.97
C PHE A 63 -3.28 -0.95 8.76
N ASN A 64 -3.64 -1.12 10.04
CA ASN A 64 -4.07 0.01 10.87
C ASN A 64 -2.94 1.05 11.08
N ALA A 65 -1.67 0.61 11.07
CA ALA A 65 -0.52 1.51 11.11
C ALA A 65 -0.22 2.15 9.73
N PHE A 66 -0.51 1.46 8.63
CA PHE A 66 -0.38 1.99 7.28
C PHE A 66 -1.43 3.08 7.01
N ASP A 67 -2.66 2.87 7.45
CA ASP A 67 -3.75 3.86 7.41
C ASP A 67 -3.33 5.15 8.13
N TYR A 68 -2.73 5.04 9.34
CA TYR A 68 -2.14 6.19 10.02
C TYR A 68 -1.06 6.87 9.18
N GLY A 69 -0.15 6.09 8.59
CA GLY A 69 0.98 6.59 7.81
C GLY A 69 0.55 7.41 6.60
N HIS A 70 -0.49 6.98 5.88
CA HIS A 70 -1.08 7.74 4.77
C HIS A 70 -1.80 9.00 5.28
N ALA A 71 -2.65 8.87 6.30
CA ALA A 71 -3.39 10.00 6.85
C ALA A 71 -2.46 11.10 7.40
N ILE A 72 -1.45 10.76 8.20
CA ILE A 72 -0.52 11.76 8.75
C ILE A 72 0.31 12.43 7.65
N LEU A 73 0.66 11.69 6.59
CA LEU A 73 1.37 12.25 5.45
C LEU A 73 0.54 13.37 4.81
N TYR A 74 -0.73 13.11 4.50
CA TYR A 74 -1.62 14.10 3.88
C TYR A 74 -1.88 15.29 4.79
N GLU A 75 -2.11 15.06 6.08
CA GLU A 75 -2.27 16.13 7.06
C GLU A 75 -1.05 17.05 7.08
N ARG A 76 0.16 16.48 7.14
CA ARG A 76 1.41 17.25 7.22
C ARG A 76 1.69 18.02 5.94
N LEU A 77 1.58 17.37 4.79
CA LEU A 77 1.83 18.01 3.49
C LEU A 77 0.84 19.15 3.22
N TYR A 78 -0.43 18.99 3.60
CA TYR A 78 -1.43 20.02 3.37
C TYR A 78 -1.35 21.16 4.39
N LYS A 79 -1.24 20.86 5.69
CA LYS A 79 -1.30 21.87 6.76
C LYS A 79 -0.02 22.69 6.87
N ASN A 80 1.13 22.04 6.63
CA ASN A 80 2.44 22.65 6.80
C ASN A 80 3.35 22.46 5.56
N PRO A 81 2.96 22.95 4.37
CA PRO A 81 3.71 22.69 3.12
C PRO A 81 5.16 23.24 3.13
N GLY A 82 5.42 24.24 3.99
CA GLY A 82 6.74 24.83 4.22
C GLY A 82 7.50 24.25 5.42
N ALA A 83 7.00 23.18 6.05
CA ALA A 83 7.70 22.55 7.17
C ALA A 83 9.09 22.06 6.75
N PRO A 84 10.08 22.06 7.68
CA PRO A 84 11.37 21.46 7.44
C PRO A 84 11.23 20.00 6.99
N VAL A 85 12.10 19.56 6.07
CA VAL A 85 12.11 18.17 5.57
C VAL A 85 12.19 17.15 6.71
N SER A 86 12.89 17.49 7.80
CA SER A 86 13.03 16.68 9.00
C SER A 86 11.71 16.34 9.70
N GLU A 87 10.63 17.11 9.48
CA GLU A 87 9.34 16.79 10.10
C GLU A 87 8.80 15.46 9.57
N LEU A 88 8.85 15.24 8.25
CA LEU A 88 8.49 13.95 7.66
C LEU A 88 9.66 12.96 7.72
N GLU A 89 10.84 13.31 7.18
CA GLU A 89 11.96 12.38 6.97
C GLU A 89 12.63 11.89 8.26
N ALA A 90 12.45 12.62 9.38
CA ALA A 90 13.03 12.24 10.67
C ALA A 90 11.97 12.02 11.73
N LYS A 91 11.16 13.03 12.08
CA LYS A 91 10.26 12.93 13.24
C LYS A 91 9.13 11.94 12.99
N GLU A 92 8.29 12.18 11.99
CA GLU A 92 7.17 11.28 11.68
C GLU A 92 7.68 9.91 11.23
N TYR A 93 8.72 9.88 10.38
CA TYR A 93 9.35 8.62 9.96
C TYR A 93 9.83 7.78 11.17
N ASN A 94 10.53 8.39 12.15
CA ASN A 94 11.03 7.65 13.31
C ASN A 94 9.90 7.20 14.22
N PHE A 95 8.90 8.05 14.48
CA PHE A 95 7.72 7.65 15.26
C PHE A 95 7.04 6.44 14.61
N ILE A 96 6.79 6.52 13.31
CA ILE A 96 6.11 5.45 12.58
C ILE A 96 6.93 4.15 12.63
N THR A 97 8.20 4.21 12.27
CA THR A 97 9.03 3.00 12.12
C THR A 97 9.52 2.39 13.42
N ARG A 98 9.71 3.20 14.47
CA ARG A 98 10.29 2.77 15.75
C ARG A 98 9.27 2.59 16.87
N GLU A 99 8.08 3.17 16.73
CA GLU A 99 7.03 3.08 17.76
C GLU A 99 5.77 2.44 17.18
N LEU A 100 5.16 3.08 16.18
CA LEU A 100 3.85 2.67 15.65
C LEU A 100 3.90 1.28 14.99
N LEU A 101 4.84 1.07 14.06
CA LEU A 101 4.98 -0.21 13.37
C LEU A 101 5.52 -1.32 14.29
N VAL A 102 6.15 -0.98 15.41
CA VAL A 102 6.59 -1.95 16.42
C VAL A 102 5.38 -2.45 17.21
N ASN A 103 4.47 -1.56 17.58
CA ASN A 103 3.25 -1.86 18.33
C ASN A 103 2.00 -1.33 17.62
N PRO A 104 1.61 -1.94 16.49
CA PRO A 104 0.54 -1.40 15.66
C PRO A 104 -0.84 -1.51 16.34
N PRO A 105 -1.78 -0.57 16.06
CA PRO A 105 -3.11 -0.58 16.66
C PRO A 105 -3.86 -1.88 16.40
N ARG A 106 -4.61 -2.34 17.42
CA ARG A 106 -5.42 -3.57 17.33
C ARG A 106 -6.71 -3.40 16.55
N VAL A 107 -7.19 -2.17 16.45
CA VAL A 107 -8.43 -1.82 15.77
C VAL A 107 -8.13 -0.81 14.67
N PRO A 108 -8.95 -0.78 13.60
CA PRO A 108 -8.85 0.24 12.57
C PRO A 108 -8.94 1.64 13.18
N LEU A 109 -8.19 2.57 12.61
CA LEU A 109 -8.20 3.96 13.00
C LEU A 109 -9.23 4.71 12.16
N GLU A 110 -9.86 5.71 12.74
CA GLU A 110 -10.66 6.66 11.98
C GLU A 110 -9.70 7.67 11.33
N GLU A 111 -9.31 7.42 10.08
CA GLU A 111 -8.33 8.24 9.36
C GLU A 111 -8.75 9.72 9.33
N GLY A 112 -10.05 10.02 9.17
CA GLY A 112 -10.57 11.39 9.19
C GLY A 112 -10.30 12.16 10.49
N ALA A 113 -10.02 11.48 11.60
CA ALA A 113 -9.61 12.09 12.86
C ALA A 113 -8.10 12.42 12.90
N ILE A 114 -7.31 11.87 11.98
CA ILE A 114 -5.87 12.12 11.83
C ILE A 114 -5.65 13.17 10.73
N GLU A 115 -6.25 12.98 9.56
CA GLU A 115 -6.12 13.85 8.38
C GLU A 115 -7.20 14.93 8.27
N VAL A 116 -7.47 15.59 9.39
CA VAL A 116 -8.60 16.53 9.54
C VAL A 116 -8.59 17.66 8.50
N ALA A 117 -7.43 18.22 8.18
CA ALA A 117 -7.33 19.33 7.24
C ALA A 117 -7.44 18.84 5.79
N TYR A 118 -6.84 17.70 5.46
CA TYR A 118 -6.93 17.10 4.14
C TYR A 118 -8.35 16.60 3.83
N ALA A 119 -8.99 15.89 4.76
CA ALA A 119 -10.35 15.38 4.61
C ALA A 119 -11.37 16.50 4.36
N LYS A 120 -11.11 17.73 4.82
CA LYS A 120 -11.95 18.90 4.53
C LYS A 120 -11.83 19.39 3.10
N ILE A 121 -10.66 19.28 2.47
CA ILE A 121 -10.48 19.78 1.11
C ILE A 121 -10.80 18.76 0.03
N ALA A 122 -10.54 17.48 0.28
CA ALA A 122 -10.72 16.42 -0.70
C ALA A 122 -11.46 15.20 -0.11
N PRO A 123 -12.64 15.40 0.50
CA PRO A 123 -13.42 14.29 1.08
C PRO A 123 -13.77 13.22 0.04
N GLU A 124 -13.92 13.59 -1.24
CA GLU A 124 -14.20 12.64 -2.32
C GLU A 124 -13.01 11.70 -2.59
N ALA A 125 -11.77 12.25 -2.63
CA ALA A 125 -10.57 11.44 -2.84
C ALA A 125 -10.30 10.55 -1.62
N LYS A 126 -10.53 11.06 -0.41
CA LYS A 126 -10.50 10.25 0.82
C LYS A 126 -11.45 9.06 0.69
N MET A 127 -12.70 9.30 0.31
CA MET A 127 -13.71 8.26 0.18
C MET A 127 -13.32 7.17 -0.85
N MET A 128 -12.58 7.53 -1.90
CA MET A 128 -12.03 6.55 -2.83
C MET A 128 -11.01 5.62 -2.16
N PHE A 129 -10.10 6.19 -1.36
CA PHE A 129 -9.09 5.42 -0.61
C PHE A 129 -9.76 4.48 0.39
N ASP A 130 -10.68 5.00 1.21
CA ASP A 130 -11.42 4.21 2.19
C ASP A 130 -12.15 3.02 1.51
N TRP A 131 -12.73 3.24 0.31
CA TRP A 131 -13.47 2.20 -0.41
C TRP A 131 -12.56 1.07 -0.88
N ALA A 132 -11.39 1.42 -1.41
CA ALA A 132 -10.44 0.46 -1.94
C ALA A 132 -9.70 -0.27 -0.81
N HIS A 133 -9.42 0.40 0.31
CA HIS A 133 -8.91 -0.23 1.53
C HIS A 133 -9.90 -1.25 2.10
N LEU A 134 -11.20 -0.96 2.04
CA LEU A 134 -12.24 -1.92 2.40
C LEU A 134 -12.22 -3.14 1.47
N LEU A 135 -12.10 -2.95 0.15
CA LEU A 135 -11.94 -4.06 -0.80
C LEU A 135 -10.71 -4.91 -0.47
N HIS A 136 -9.55 -4.28 -0.23
CA HIS A 136 -8.32 -4.97 0.20
C HIS A 136 -8.60 -5.89 1.40
N ARG A 137 -9.17 -5.32 2.47
CA ARG A 137 -9.51 -6.02 3.72
C ARG A 137 -10.43 -7.21 3.48
N GLN A 138 -11.50 -7.03 2.70
CA GLN A 138 -12.45 -8.12 2.44
C GLN A 138 -11.87 -9.23 1.55
N VAL A 139 -10.98 -8.92 0.62
CA VAL A 139 -10.29 -9.95 -0.18
C VAL A 139 -9.36 -10.79 0.70
N TYR A 140 -8.64 -10.19 1.67
CA TYR A 140 -7.86 -10.97 2.64
C TYR A 140 -8.76 -11.86 3.49
N ASP A 141 -9.90 -11.32 3.95
CA ASP A 141 -10.86 -12.05 4.76
C ASP A 141 -11.38 -13.31 4.03
N VAL A 142 -11.75 -13.20 2.75
CA VAL A 142 -12.14 -14.37 1.93
C VAL A 142 -11.02 -15.40 1.84
N TRP A 143 -9.80 -14.96 1.52
CA TRP A 143 -8.68 -15.88 1.33
C TRP A 143 -8.18 -16.52 2.61
N SER A 144 -8.43 -15.88 3.74
CA SER A 144 -8.12 -16.36 5.08
C SER A 144 -9.20 -17.24 5.69
N ASP A 145 -10.37 -17.37 5.04
CA ASP A 145 -11.44 -18.23 5.52
C ASP A 145 -11.21 -19.68 5.06
N GLU A 146 -10.71 -20.50 5.98
CA GLU A 146 -10.44 -21.93 5.75
C GLU A 146 -11.70 -22.78 5.55
N ARG A 147 -12.88 -22.21 5.83
CA ARG A 147 -14.16 -22.90 5.61
C ARG A 147 -14.61 -22.85 4.15
N LEU A 148 -14.08 -21.90 3.38
CA LEU A 148 -14.44 -21.72 1.98
C LEU A 148 -13.58 -22.62 1.09
N SER A 149 -14.22 -23.39 0.22
CA SER A 149 -13.55 -24.04 -0.90
C SER A 149 -12.94 -23.01 -1.86
N LEU A 150 -12.03 -23.45 -2.73
CA LEU A 150 -11.40 -22.58 -3.71
C LEU A 150 -12.43 -21.91 -4.64
N ALA A 151 -13.44 -22.66 -5.09
CA ALA A 151 -14.50 -22.13 -5.95
C ALA A 151 -15.37 -21.08 -5.22
N GLU A 152 -15.64 -21.29 -3.92
CA GLU A 152 -16.35 -20.30 -3.11
C GLU A 152 -15.51 -19.04 -2.90
N LYS A 153 -14.19 -19.18 -2.67
CA LYS A 153 -13.27 -18.03 -2.59
C LYS A 153 -13.32 -17.21 -3.89
N ASP A 154 -13.26 -17.85 -5.05
CA ASP A 154 -13.37 -17.17 -6.34
C ASP A 154 -14.70 -16.44 -6.50
N ALA A 155 -15.81 -17.12 -6.20
CA ALA A 155 -17.14 -16.54 -6.29
C ALA A 155 -17.29 -15.32 -5.37
N LYS A 156 -16.71 -15.39 -4.16
CA LYS A 156 -16.74 -14.29 -3.18
C LYS A 156 -15.86 -13.12 -3.59
N VAL A 157 -14.66 -13.34 -4.12
CA VAL A 157 -13.83 -12.25 -4.65
C VAL A 157 -14.54 -11.57 -5.83
N ALA A 158 -15.15 -12.33 -6.73
CA ALA A 158 -15.94 -11.75 -7.83
C ALA A 158 -17.15 -10.94 -7.32
N GLU A 159 -17.81 -11.40 -6.25
CA GLU A 159 -18.90 -10.66 -5.59
C GLU A 159 -18.41 -9.36 -4.96
N LEU A 160 -17.27 -9.39 -4.25
CA LEU A 160 -16.65 -8.22 -3.65
C LEU A 160 -16.27 -7.17 -4.71
N VAL A 161 -15.70 -7.59 -5.83
CA VAL A 161 -15.37 -6.67 -6.95
C VAL A 161 -16.64 -6.07 -7.55
N ARG A 162 -17.72 -6.85 -7.73
CA ARG A 162 -19.02 -6.30 -8.19
C ARG A 162 -19.61 -5.30 -7.20
N TYR A 163 -19.58 -5.62 -5.90
CA TYR A 163 -20.07 -4.73 -4.85
C TYR A 163 -19.25 -3.44 -4.79
N TYR A 164 -17.93 -3.53 -4.86
CA TYR A 164 -17.03 -2.39 -4.95
C TYR A 164 -17.39 -1.48 -6.14
N LYS A 165 -17.59 -2.07 -7.33
CA LYS A 165 -17.93 -1.34 -8.56
C LYS A 165 -19.35 -0.76 -8.57
N SER A 166 -20.20 -1.14 -7.62
CA SER A 166 -21.56 -0.56 -7.49
C SER A 166 -21.55 0.91 -7.06
N ARG A 167 -20.39 1.43 -6.63
CA ARG A 167 -20.15 2.83 -6.26
C ARG A 167 -19.21 3.52 -7.27
N PRO A 168 -19.63 3.73 -8.53
CA PRO A 168 -18.78 4.35 -9.55
C PRO A 168 -18.38 5.80 -9.24
N ASP A 169 -19.07 6.44 -8.28
CA ASP A 169 -18.72 7.76 -7.75
C ASP A 169 -17.38 7.78 -7.00
N VAL A 170 -16.96 6.65 -6.44
CA VAL A 170 -15.73 6.53 -5.62
C VAL A 170 -14.87 5.29 -5.93
N ALA A 171 -15.34 4.37 -6.78
CA ALA A 171 -14.56 3.20 -7.19
C ALA A 171 -13.45 3.61 -8.17
N PHE A 172 -12.23 3.16 -7.89
CA PHE A 172 -11.14 3.16 -8.86
C PHE A 172 -11.50 2.30 -10.07
N SER A 173 -10.99 2.71 -11.23
CA SER A 173 -11.18 1.99 -12.48
C SER A 173 -10.65 0.56 -12.40
N SER A 174 -11.36 -0.36 -13.04
CA SER A 174 -10.85 -1.72 -13.30
C SER A 174 -9.99 -1.78 -14.57
N GLN A 175 -9.78 -0.66 -15.25
CA GLN A 175 -8.80 -0.54 -16.34
C GLN A 175 -7.46 -0.08 -15.79
N PRO A 176 -6.33 -0.69 -16.20
CA PRO A 176 -5.03 -0.31 -15.68
C PRO A 176 -4.64 1.06 -16.19
N LYS A 177 -4.23 1.94 -15.26
CA LYS A 177 -3.73 3.26 -15.60
C LYS A 177 -2.26 3.20 -16.01
N ASN A 178 -1.89 4.05 -16.94
CA ASN A 178 -0.52 4.17 -17.42
C ASN A 178 0.32 5.11 -16.56
N MET A 179 1.65 4.97 -16.69
CA MET A 179 2.58 5.78 -15.91
C MET A 179 2.56 7.25 -16.30
N GLU A 180 1.98 7.64 -17.43
CA GLU A 180 1.78 9.06 -17.75
C GLU A 180 0.84 9.74 -16.73
N LEU A 181 -0.17 9.03 -16.22
CA LEU A 181 -1.06 9.59 -15.19
C LEU A 181 -0.35 9.81 -13.86
N MET A 182 0.55 8.90 -13.48
CA MET A 182 1.28 8.95 -12.21
C MET A 182 2.49 9.88 -12.29
N GLU A 183 3.31 9.72 -13.34
CA GLU A 183 4.66 10.27 -13.43
C GLU A 183 4.85 11.29 -14.56
N GLY A 184 3.87 11.44 -15.46
CA GLY A 184 3.91 12.37 -16.58
C GLY A 184 3.27 13.73 -16.33
N GLN A 185 2.72 13.97 -15.13
CA GLN A 185 2.06 15.23 -14.80
C GLN A 185 3.08 16.29 -14.38
N TYR A 186 2.75 17.57 -14.56
CA TYR A 186 3.69 18.67 -14.29
C TYR A 186 4.16 18.77 -12.82
N TYR A 187 3.38 18.20 -11.89
CA TYR A 187 3.68 18.11 -10.46
C TYR A 187 4.31 16.77 -10.05
N SER A 188 4.43 15.81 -10.97
CA SER A 188 4.88 14.45 -10.65
C SER A 188 6.29 14.43 -10.07
N THR A 189 6.55 13.43 -9.24
CA THR A 189 7.83 13.12 -8.56
C THR A 189 8.27 14.11 -7.46
N GLU A 190 7.56 15.21 -7.26
CA GLU A 190 7.89 16.22 -6.25
C GLU A 190 7.96 15.64 -4.84
N PHE A 191 7.05 14.73 -4.49
CA PHE A 191 7.03 14.06 -3.20
C PHE A 191 8.24 13.14 -3.02
N ARG A 192 8.46 12.19 -3.94
CA ARG A 192 9.55 11.20 -3.82
C ARG A 192 10.94 11.84 -3.86
N ASN A 193 11.09 12.96 -4.56
CA ASN A 193 12.35 13.70 -4.64
C ASN A 193 12.62 14.48 -3.34
N LYS A 194 11.59 15.09 -2.75
CA LYS A 194 11.72 15.89 -1.52
C LYS A 194 11.75 15.04 -0.25
N TYR A 195 11.04 13.91 -0.23
CA TYR A 195 10.86 13.04 0.93
C TYR A 195 11.14 11.55 0.56
N PRO A 196 12.39 11.20 0.22
CA PRO A 196 12.73 9.88 -0.29
C PRO A 196 12.56 8.74 0.72
N LYS A 197 12.75 8.96 2.04
CA LYS A 197 12.50 7.91 3.03
C LYS A 197 11.01 7.72 3.27
N PHE A 198 10.25 8.81 3.33
CA PHE A 198 8.81 8.71 3.55
C PHE A 198 8.12 8.07 2.34
N ASN A 199 8.49 8.45 1.12
CA ASN A 199 8.02 7.78 -0.09
C ASN A 199 8.41 6.29 -0.12
N GLY A 200 9.67 5.96 0.19
CA GLY A 200 10.10 4.55 0.29
C GLY A 200 9.33 3.75 1.35
N LEU A 201 8.92 4.38 2.44
CA LEU A 201 8.06 3.78 3.46
C LEU A 201 6.65 3.50 2.95
N ILE A 202 6.04 4.46 2.24
CA ILE A 202 4.73 4.29 1.61
C ILE A 202 4.76 3.15 0.58
N TRP A 203 5.79 3.12 -0.28
CA TRP A 203 5.95 1.99 -1.22
C TRP A 203 6.21 0.66 -0.51
N ALA A 204 6.91 0.63 0.64
CA ALA A 204 7.03 -0.60 1.42
C ALA A 204 5.68 -1.06 1.99
N TYR A 205 4.75 -0.14 2.30
CA TYR A 205 3.37 -0.48 2.68
C TYR A 205 2.63 -1.13 1.52
N HIS A 206 2.65 -0.47 0.36
CA HIS A 206 2.01 -0.97 -0.86
C HIS A 206 2.54 -2.36 -1.21
N TRP A 207 3.86 -2.56 -1.13
CA TRP A 207 4.49 -3.86 -1.32
C TRP A 207 3.93 -4.92 -0.37
N LEU A 208 3.84 -4.64 0.93
CA LEU A 208 3.33 -5.64 1.89
C LEU A 208 1.84 -5.90 1.65
N GLN A 209 1.04 -4.87 1.39
CA GLN A 209 -0.38 -5.01 1.09
C GLN A 209 -0.54 -6.01 -0.07
N VAL A 210 0.01 -5.76 -1.25
CA VAL A 210 -0.19 -6.70 -2.36
C VAL A 210 0.57 -8.01 -2.17
N GLY A 211 1.73 -7.98 -1.51
CA GLY A 211 2.57 -9.14 -1.28
C GLY A 211 1.94 -10.20 -0.37
N LEU A 212 1.05 -9.82 0.54
CA LEU A 212 0.32 -10.78 1.38
C LEU A 212 -0.66 -11.65 0.59
N TYR A 213 -1.11 -11.22 -0.59
CA TYR A 213 -2.01 -12.04 -1.41
C TYR A 213 -1.32 -13.29 -1.95
N GLU A 214 -0.06 -13.18 -2.36
CA GLU A 214 0.64 -14.27 -2.99
C GLU A 214 0.71 -15.53 -2.11
N PRO A 215 1.22 -15.49 -0.85
CA PRO A 215 1.23 -16.68 0.00
C PRO A 215 -0.17 -17.17 0.35
N LEU A 216 -1.17 -16.28 0.45
CA LEU A 216 -2.56 -16.67 0.71
C LEU A 216 -3.18 -17.46 -0.46
N VAL A 217 -2.83 -17.11 -1.70
CA VAL A 217 -3.32 -17.76 -2.91
C VAL A 217 -2.52 -19.02 -3.25
N THR A 218 -1.19 -18.98 -3.10
CA THR A 218 -0.32 -20.08 -3.52
C THR A 218 -0.18 -21.18 -2.47
N GLY A 219 -0.33 -20.86 -1.19
CA GLY A 219 -0.25 -21.83 -0.10
C GLY A 219 -1.37 -22.84 -0.21
N LYS A 220 -1.03 -24.13 -0.20
CA LYS A 220 -1.98 -25.26 -0.29
C LYS A 220 -2.51 -25.66 1.07
N THR A 221 -1.76 -25.39 2.14
CA THR A 221 -2.14 -25.68 3.52
C THR A 221 -2.19 -24.39 4.35
N LEU A 222 -2.86 -24.45 5.52
CA LEU A 222 -2.86 -23.34 6.48
C LEU A 222 -1.43 -22.99 6.92
N ASP A 223 -0.59 -24.01 7.16
CA ASP A 223 0.80 -23.82 7.59
C ASP A 223 1.66 -23.13 6.52
N GLU A 224 1.51 -23.52 5.26
CA GLU A 224 2.17 -22.85 4.13
C GLU A 224 1.74 -21.38 4.02
N ARG A 225 0.45 -21.09 4.18
CA ARG A 225 -0.07 -19.71 4.18
C ARG A 225 0.48 -18.90 5.36
N GLN A 226 0.50 -19.47 6.56
CA GLN A 226 1.06 -18.83 7.77
C GLN A 226 2.54 -18.52 7.59
N THR A 227 3.32 -19.50 7.17
CA THR A 227 4.75 -19.34 6.92
C THR A 227 5.01 -18.28 5.85
N GLY A 228 4.25 -18.28 4.77
CA GLY A 228 4.36 -17.28 3.72
C GLY A 228 4.00 -15.87 4.17
N VAL A 229 2.93 -15.69 4.95
CA VAL A 229 2.57 -14.39 5.54
C VAL A 229 3.63 -13.89 6.51
N ILE A 230 4.18 -14.77 7.36
CA ILE A 230 5.29 -14.43 8.27
C ILE A 230 6.53 -14.00 7.48
N ALA A 231 6.86 -14.70 6.39
CA ALA A 231 7.98 -14.36 5.53
C ALA A 231 7.78 -13.00 4.84
N ALA A 232 6.59 -12.71 4.30
CA ALA A 232 6.27 -11.42 3.71
C ALA A 232 6.40 -10.28 4.73
N VAL A 233 5.89 -10.47 5.96
CA VAL A 233 6.05 -9.49 7.05
C VAL A 233 7.53 -9.31 7.40
N ALA A 234 8.31 -10.39 7.49
CA ALA A 234 9.74 -10.32 7.77
C ALA A 234 10.49 -9.55 6.67
N ARG A 235 10.18 -9.79 5.40
CA ARG A 235 10.73 -9.04 4.26
C ARG A 235 10.40 -7.55 4.35
N PHE A 236 9.15 -7.20 4.66
CA PHE A 236 8.77 -5.81 4.90
C PHE A 236 9.62 -5.18 6.01
N ARG A 237 9.90 -5.89 7.12
CA ARG A 237 10.78 -5.35 8.18
C ARG A 237 12.20 -5.12 7.70
N GLN A 238 12.76 -6.03 6.90
CA GLN A 238 14.11 -5.86 6.32
C GLN A 238 14.23 -4.61 5.45
N MET A 239 13.17 -4.23 4.72
CA MET A 239 13.15 -2.98 3.94
C MET A 239 13.35 -1.74 4.83
N LEU A 240 12.96 -1.79 6.10
CA LEU A 240 13.02 -0.66 7.02
C LEU A 240 14.38 -0.51 7.75
N GLU A 241 15.23 -1.54 7.72
CA GLU A 241 16.48 -1.59 8.50
C GLU A 241 17.50 -0.54 8.06
N ASN A 242 17.65 -0.33 6.75
CA ASN A 242 18.59 0.64 6.17
C ASN A 242 17.88 1.58 5.19
N ALA A 243 16.99 2.40 5.75
CA ALA A 243 16.19 3.32 4.96
C ALA A 243 16.98 4.57 4.51
N PRO A 244 16.81 5.03 3.26
CA PRO A 244 15.90 4.49 2.26
C PRO A 244 16.53 3.42 1.36
N SER A 245 17.79 3.04 1.55
CA SER A 245 18.54 2.16 0.63
C SER A 245 17.85 0.82 0.32
N ASN A 246 17.27 0.20 1.35
CA ASN A 246 16.59 -1.10 1.27
C ASN A 246 15.13 -1.03 0.78
N MET A 247 14.56 0.17 0.71
CA MET A 247 13.15 0.37 0.33
C MET A 247 12.99 0.35 -1.18
N PRO A 248 11.78 0.06 -1.68
CA PRO A 248 11.48 0.16 -3.11
C PRO A 248 11.96 1.48 -3.73
N ARG A 249 12.42 1.40 -4.98
CA ARG A 249 12.87 2.51 -5.83
C ARG A 249 11.85 2.86 -6.92
N ILE A 250 10.92 1.95 -7.16
CA ILE A 250 9.79 2.11 -8.07
C ILE A 250 8.53 1.61 -7.34
N MET A 251 7.37 2.18 -7.68
CA MET A 251 6.07 1.79 -7.13
C MET A 251 5.82 0.27 -7.32
N PRO A 252 5.49 -0.48 -6.25
CA PRO A 252 5.22 -1.90 -6.35
C PRO A 252 3.95 -2.22 -7.12
N MET A 253 4.10 -2.96 -8.22
CA MET A 253 2.98 -3.42 -9.05
C MET A 253 2.51 -4.80 -8.61
N THR A 254 1.20 -4.99 -8.41
CA THR A 254 0.61 -6.27 -7.97
C THR A 254 0.99 -7.41 -8.91
N ALA A 255 1.00 -7.17 -10.23
CA ALA A 255 1.43 -8.14 -11.24
C ALA A 255 2.88 -8.66 -11.07
N ALA A 256 3.78 -7.85 -10.50
CA ALA A 256 5.16 -8.23 -10.25
C ALA A 256 5.36 -8.86 -8.84
N ILE A 257 4.67 -8.31 -7.84
CA ILE A 257 4.85 -8.73 -6.44
C ILE A 257 4.04 -10.00 -6.11
N ALA A 258 2.81 -10.10 -6.63
CA ALA A 258 1.86 -11.18 -6.40
C ALA A 258 1.29 -11.71 -7.73
N PRO A 259 2.13 -12.32 -8.59
CA PRO A 259 1.75 -12.69 -9.95
C PRO A 259 0.63 -13.73 -10.00
N THR A 260 0.58 -14.69 -9.05
CA THR A 260 -0.50 -15.69 -9.03
C THR A 260 -1.83 -15.05 -8.66
N PHE A 261 -1.84 -14.14 -7.69
CA PHE A 261 -3.03 -13.37 -7.36
C PHE A 261 -3.48 -12.49 -8.54
N ALA A 262 -2.55 -11.77 -9.17
CA ALA A 262 -2.85 -10.89 -10.30
C ALA A 262 -3.39 -11.65 -11.51
N ALA A 263 -2.86 -12.84 -11.80
CA ALA A 263 -3.38 -13.70 -12.86
C ALA A 263 -4.79 -14.23 -12.55
N ARG A 264 -5.07 -14.54 -11.28
CA ARG A 264 -6.37 -15.07 -10.84
C ARG A 264 -7.46 -14.00 -10.74
N TYR A 265 -7.11 -12.80 -10.30
CA TYR A 265 -8.04 -11.69 -10.04
C TYR A 265 -7.54 -10.37 -10.66
N PRO A 266 -7.43 -10.30 -12.00
CA PRO A 266 -6.82 -9.15 -12.67
C PRO A 266 -7.53 -7.83 -12.35
N GLU A 267 -8.87 -7.82 -12.28
CA GLU A 267 -9.62 -6.60 -11.94
C GLU A 267 -9.28 -6.07 -10.54
N ALA A 268 -9.17 -6.95 -9.54
CA ALA A 268 -8.82 -6.54 -8.17
C ALA A 268 -7.37 -6.02 -8.12
N ALA A 269 -6.43 -6.73 -8.74
CA ALA A 269 -5.03 -6.32 -8.81
C ALA A 269 -4.86 -4.95 -9.48
N ILE A 270 -5.58 -4.69 -10.57
CA ILE A 270 -5.59 -3.40 -11.27
C ILE A 270 -6.16 -2.28 -10.39
N ILE A 271 -7.26 -2.54 -9.67
CA ILE A 271 -7.85 -1.58 -8.73
C ILE A 271 -6.82 -1.19 -7.65
N PHE A 272 -6.06 -2.16 -7.13
CA PHE A 272 -5.05 -1.93 -6.10
C PHE A 272 -3.85 -1.14 -6.63
N ASP A 273 -3.37 -1.43 -7.84
CA ASP A 273 -2.29 -0.64 -8.45
C ASP A 273 -2.75 0.80 -8.74
N ASN A 274 -3.99 0.99 -9.19
CA ASN A 274 -4.59 2.31 -9.40
C ASN A 274 -4.73 3.09 -8.08
N LEU A 275 -5.13 2.42 -6.99
CA LEU A 275 -5.16 2.96 -5.63
C LEU A 275 -3.76 3.45 -5.21
N HIS A 276 -2.76 2.58 -5.27
CA HIS A 276 -1.40 2.89 -4.84
C HIS A 276 -0.78 4.03 -5.65
N ALA A 277 -0.99 4.04 -6.98
CA ALA A 277 -0.55 5.13 -7.83
C ALA A 277 -1.21 6.47 -7.47
N MET A 278 -2.51 6.47 -7.12
CA MET A 278 -3.20 7.71 -6.73
C MET A 278 -2.71 8.24 -5.38
N HIS A 279 -2.32 7.38 -4.44
CA HIS A 279 -1.71 7.84 -3.18
C HIS A 279 -0.45 8.69 -3.43
N ASP A 280 0.38 8.28 -4.38
CA ASP A 280 1.58 9.02 -4.82
C ASP A 280 1.20 10.32 -5.54
N VAL A 281 0.22 10.28 -6.45
CA VAL A 281 -0.23 11.48 -7.18
C VAL A 281 -0.77 12.55 -6.22
N VAL A 282 -1.55 12.16 -5.21
CA VAL A 282 -2.02 13.12 -4.18
C VAL A 282 -0.83 13.68 -3.39
N SER A 283 0.14 12.85 -3.01
CA SER A 283 1.35 13.31 -2.31
C SER A 283 2.16 14.31 -3.16
N ASP A 284 2.31 14.05 -4.46
CA ASP A 284 2.96 14.94 -5.41
C ASP A 284 2.21 16.28 -5.55
N ILE A 285 0.87 16.22 -5.72
CA ILE A 285 0.04 17.42 -5.78
C ILE A 285 0.20 18.24 -4.51
N LEU A 286 0.15 17.63 -3.32
CA LEU A 286 0.29 18.33 -2.05
C LEU A 286 1.69 18.93 -1.87
N THR A 287 2.73 18.19 -2.25
CA THR A 287 4.14 18.62 -2.11
C THR A 287 4.54 19.72 -3.07
N SER A 288 4.03 19.68 -4.31
CA SER A 288 4.52 20.51 -5.41
C SER A 288 4.24 22.00 -5.21
N SER A 289 5.26 22.84 -5.29
CA SER A 289 5.10 24.30 -5.34
C SER A 289 4.46 24.79 -6.64
N LYS A 290 4.49 23.97 -7.70
CA LYS A 290 3.86 24.24 -9.01
C LYS A 290 2.34 24.21 -8.95
N VAL A 291 1.76 23.57 -7.93
CA VAL A 291 0.32 23.61 -7.65
C VAL A 291 0.08 24.61 -6.51
N PRO A 292 -0.50 25.80 -6.78
CA PRO A 292 -0.83 26.75 -5.73
C PRO A 292 -1.79 26.15 -4.69
N ALA A 293 -1.71 26.61 -3.43
CA ALA A 293 -2.51 26.07 -2.33
C ALA A 293 -4.03 26.08 -2.63
N ASN A 294 -4.54 27.16 -3.23
CA ASN A 294 -5.94 27.30 -3.64
C ASN A 294 -6.34 26.44 -4.86
N LYS A 295 -5.39 25.74 -5.49
CA LYS A 295 -5.61 24.83 -6.63
C LYS A 295 -5.44 23.36 -6.27
N LYS A 296 -4.88 23.02 -5.10
CA LYS A 296 -4.65 21.63 -4.65
C LYS A 296 -5.90 20.77 -4.77
N ARG A 297 -7.03 21.25 -4.24
CA ARG A 297 -8.33 20.57 -4.33
C ARG A 297 -8.71 20.25 -5.78
N ALA A 298 -8.62 21.24 -6.66
CA ALA A 298 -9.02 21.08 -8.05
C ALA A 298 -8.16 20.03 -8.78
N GLU A 299 -6.84 20.04 -8.54
CA GLU A 299 -5.94 19.02 -9.12
C GLU A 299 -6.15 17.63 -8.51
N ILE A 300 -6.41 17.53 -7.20
CA ILE A 300 -6.75 16.26 -6.55
C ILE A 300 -8.02 15.68 -7.16
N LEU A 301 -9.07 16.48 -7.34
CA LEU A 301 -10.32 15.99 -7.93
C LEU A 301 -10.19 15.63 -9.41
N LYS A 302 -9.32 16.33 -10.14
CA LYS A 302 -8.99 15.99 -11.52
C LYS A 302 -8.26 14.66 -11.62
N ALA A 303 -7.28 14.41 -10.75
CA ALA A 303 -6.61 13.12 -10.65
C ALA A 303 -7.61 12.03 -10.25
N ALA A 304 -8.43 12.28 -9.22
CA ALA A 304 -9.47 11.37 -8.75
C ALA A 304 -10.44 10.97 -9.88
N ALA A 305 -10.93 11.92 -10.67
CA ALA A 305 -11.79 11.63 -11.82
C ALA A 305 -11.10 10.71 -12.85
N ARG A 306 -9.82 10.99 -13.15
CA ARG A 306 -9.02 10.18 -14.09
C ARG A 306 -8.80 8.75 -13.59
N TYR A 307 -8.55 8.58 -12.29
CA TYR A 307 -8.39 7.26 -11.68
C TYR A 307 -9.70 6.45 -11.57
N ARG A 308 -10.87 7.12 -11.56
CA ARG A 308 -12.17 6.43 -11.62
C ARG A 308 -12.61 6.07 -13.03
N ASP A 309 -12.33 6.91 -14.02
CA ASP A 309 -12.83 6.69 -15.37
C ASP A 309 -12.17 5.46 -16.05
N ALA A 310 -12.80 4.94 -17.10
CA ALA A 310 -12.31 3.79 -17.85
C ALA A 310 -11.69 4.15 -19.22
N THR A 311 -11.36 5.44 -19.44
CA THR A 311 -11.05 5.95 -20.79
C THR A 311 -9.77 6.77 -20.88
N SER A 312 -9.44 7.54 -19.85
CA SER A 312 -8.26 8.38 -19.83
C SER A 312 -7.07 7.62 -19.25
N PHE A 313 -5.91 7.76 -19.87
CA PHE A 313 -4.65 7.16 -19.41
C PHE A 313 -4.73 5.65 -19.15
N VAL A 314 -5.55 4.94 -19.93
CA VAL A 314 -5.69 3.48 -19.81
C VAL A 314 -4.68 2.78 -20.70
N MET A 315 -4.25 1.60 -20.27
CA MET A 315 -3.55 0.63 -21.12
C MET A 315 -4.33 -0.70 -21.13
N THR A 316 -3.90 -1.63 -21.97
CA THR A 316 -4.45 -2.99 -21.94
C THR A 316 -3.89 -3.78 -20.74
N PRO A 317 -4.62 -4.80 -20.24
CA PRO A 317 -4.10 -5.69 -19.19
C PRO A 317 -2.78 -6.37 -19.56
N LYS A 318 -2.56 -6.65 -20.85
CA LYS A 318 -1.29 -7.19 -21.33
C LYS A 318 -0.15 -6.16 -21.16
N GLU A 319 -0.36 -4.93 -21.61
CA GLU A 319 0.64 -3.86 -21.44
C GLU A 319 0.94 -3.60 -19.96
N TRP A 320 -0.05 -3.70 -19.08
CA TRP A 320 0.14 -3.57 -17.62
C TRP A 320 1.03 -4.67 -17.04
N MET A 321 0.80 -5.93 -17.43
CA MET A 321 1.66 -7.05 -17.05
C MET A 321 3.09 -6.88 -17.59
N ASP A 322 3.23 -6.53 -18.87
CA ASP A 322 4.53 -6.30 -19.51
C ASP A 322 5.28 -5.13 -18.82
N MET A 323 4.57 -4.05 -18.51
CA MET A 323 5.11 -2.90 -17.78
C MET A 323 5.59 -3.28 -16.37
N ALA A 324 4.80 -4.05 -15.61
CA ALA A 324 5.18 -4.51 -14.28
C ALA A 324 6.48 -5.34 -14.32
N GLN A 325 6.65 -6.19 -15.35
CA GLN A 325 7.88 -6.94 -15.57
C GLN A 325 9.06 -6.02 -15.95
N MET A 326 8.85 -5.09 -16.89
CA MET A 326 9.85 -4.11 -17.34
C MET A 326 10.26 -3.14 -16.24
N MET A 327 9.45 -2.91 -15.21
CA MET A 327 9.84 -2.07 -14.07
C MET A 327 10.78 -2.83 -13.10
N GLY A 328 10.87 -4.16 -13.20
CA GLY A 328 11.79 -5.01 -12.46
C GLY A 328 11.39 -5.21 -10.99
N VAL A 329 11.01 -6.44 -10.63
CA VAL A 329 10.55 -6.81 -9.27
C VAL A 329 11.57 -6.45 -8.18
N GLN A 330 12.87 -6.51 -8.49
CA GLN A 330 13.96 -6.09 -7.60
C GLN A 330 13.92 -4.60 -7.23
N ASN A 331 13.43 -3.74 -8.13
CA ASN A 331 13.28 -2.31 -7.87
C ASN A 331 12.04 -2.02 -7.01
N MET A 332 11.11 -2.98 -6.94
CA MET A 332 9.86 -2.88 -6.20
C MET A 332 9.92 -3.51 -4.80
N GLY A 333 11.07 -4.05 -4.38
CA GLY A 333 11.23 -4.73 -3.09
C GLY A 333 11.32 -6.25 -3.16
N GLY A 334 11.25 -6.85 -4.35
CA GLY A 334 11.41 -8.29 -4.58
C GLY A 334 10.10 -9.07 -4.55
N SER A 335 10.18 -10.36 -4.88
CA SER A 335 9.04 -11.28 -4.83
C SER A 335 8.50 -11.43 -3.40
N ALA A 336 7.18 -11.52 -3.25
CA ALA A 336 6.54 -11.79 -1.97
C ALA A 336 6.63 -13.26 -1.52
N VAL A 337 6.92 -14.17 -2.45
CA VAL A 337 7.12 -15.61 -2.17
C VAL A 337 8.54 -16.08 -2.50
N GLY A 338 8.99 -17.11 -1.78
CA GLY A 338 10.33 -17.67 -1.84
C GLY A 338 10.99 -17.70 -0.46
N VAL A 339 12.07 -18.48 -0.31
CA VAL A 339 12.90 -18.47 0.92
C VAL A 339 13.44 -17.04 1.10
N LEU A 340 13.51 -16.55 2.35
CA LEU A 340 14.07 -15.26 2.72
C LEU A 340 15.57 -15.15 2.34
N ALA A 341 15.87 -15.05 1.05
CA ALA A 341 17.16 -14.57 0.55
C ALA A 341 17.36 -13.12 0.99
N GLY A 342 18.57 -12.58 0.87
CA GLY A 342 18.83 -11.15 1.04
C GLY A 342 17.89 -10.29 0.20
N LEU A 343 17.76 -8.99 0.53
CA LEU A 343 17.03 -8.07 -0.32
C LEU A 343 17.65 -8.08 -1.73
N PRO A 344 16.85 -8.08 -2.80
CA PRO A 344 17.39 -8.06 -4.14
C PRO A 344 18.10 -6.74 -4.42
N GLU A 345 19.20 -6.79 -5.16
CA GLU A 345 19.92 -5.59 -5.58
C GLU A 345 19.10 -4.81 -6.63
N PRO A 346 18.74 -3.55 -6.37
CA PRO A 346 17.98 -2.77 -7.34
C PRO A 346 18.82 -2.41 -8.57
N THR A 347 18.20 -2.51 -9.74
CA THR A 347 18.80 -2.22 -11.05
C THR A 347 18.74 -0.74 -11.48
N VAL A 348 18.04 0.11 -10.72
CA VAL A 348 17.86 1.54 -11.02
C VAL A 348 18.20 2.41 -9.83
N GLY A 349 18.59 3.66 -10.06
CA GLY A 349 18.79 4.65 -8.99
C GLY A 349 17.47 5.07 -8.32
N ARG A 350 17.55 5.63 -7.11
CA ARG A 350 16.38 6.25 -6.46
C ARG A 350 15.97 7.50 -7.25
N GLY A 351 14.67 7.67 -7.48
CA GLY A 351 14.14 8.74 -8.32
C GLY A 351 14.03 8.38 -9.81
N ALA A 352 14.27 7.11 -10.17
CA ALA A 352 13.98 6.62 -11.52
C ALA A 352 12.49 6.81 -11.88
N VAL A 353 12.22 7.01 -13.16
CA VAL A 353 10.90 7.29 -13.72
C VAL A 353 10.63 6.30 -14.86
N ALA A 354 9.40 5.82 -14.95
CA ALA A 354 8.93 4.85 -15.93
C ALA A 354 7.90 5.46 -16.89
N THR A 355 8.18 6.65 -17.48
CA THR A 355 7.25 7.32 -18.41
C THR A 355 7.53 7.04 -19.89
N ASN A 356 6.47 6.82 -20.67
CA ASN A 356 6.44 6.86 -22.14
C ASN A 356 7.53 6.07 -22.89
N GLY A 357 7.84 4.84 -22.45
CA GLY A 357 8.89 4.02 -23.07
C GLY A 357 10.30 4.64 -22.97
N ASN A 358 10.41 5.82 -22.34
CA ASN A 358 11.64 6.52 -22.08
C ASN A 358 12.00 6.20 -20.63
N MET A 359 12.67 5.07 -20.48
CA MET A 359 13.13 4.54 -19.20
C MET A 359 14.34 5.37 -18.71
N ALA A 360 14.13 6.68 -18.53
CA ALA A 360 15.16 7.62 -18.12
C ALA A 360 15.69 7.24 -16.73
N GLY A 361 16.98 6.87 -16.67
CA GLY A 361 17.61 6.34 -15.44
C GLY A 361 17.51 4.82 -15.28
N MET A 362 16.99 4.09 -16.26
CA MET A 362 16.95 2.61 -16.30
C MET A 362 17.90 2.04 -17.37
N SER A 363 19.02 2.73 -17.62
CA SER A 363 20.08 2.30 -18.54
C SER A 363 20.84 1.03 -18.09
N GLY A 364 20.44 0.43 -16.96
CA GLY A 364 21.04 -0.76 -16.35
C GLY A 364 20.20 -2.03 -16.46
N MET A 365 19.08 -2.02 -17.20
CA MET A 365 18.31 -3.24 -17.44
C MET A 365 19.01 -4.13 -18.46
N SER A 366 20.06 -4.83 -18.03
CA SER A 366 20.45 -6.07 -18.70
C SER A 366 19.30 -7.05 -18.51
N GLY A 367 18.70 -7.50 -19.61
CA GLY A 367 17.69 -8.55 -19.57
C GLY A 367 18.19 -9.72 -18.73
N ALA A 368 17.37 -10.19 -17.79
CA ALA A 368 17.61 -11.46 -17.13
C ALA A 368 17.74 -12.55 -18.21
N PRO A 369 18.63 -13.55 -18.06
CA PRO A 369 18.91 -14.51 -19.11
C PRO A 369 17.66 -15.33 -19.39
N GLY A 370 17.05 -15.07 -20.55
CA GLY A 370 16.02 -15.93 -21.13
C GLY A 370 16.61 -17.31 -21.36
N ASN A 371 15.90 -18.32 -20.84
CA ASN A 371 16.18 -19.72 -21.13
C ASN A 371 16.18 -19.94 -22.65
N GLY A 372 17.17 -20.68 -23.13
CA GLY A 372 17.64 -20.62 -24.52
C GLY A 372 16.61 -20.94 -25.60
N GLY A 373 16.69 -20.15 -26.68
CA GLY A 373 16.02 -20.37 -27.95
C GLY A 373 16.76 -19.59 -29.03
N ALA A 374 17.31 -20.31 -30.00
CA ALA A 374 18.30 -19.88 -31.00
C ALA A 374 18.03 -18.54 -31.70
N ALA A 375 19.14 -17.82 -31.92
CA ALA A 375 19.25 -16.59 -32.69
C ALA A 375 19.00 -16.78 -34.20
N ALA A 376 18.32 -15.80 -34.79
CA ALA A 376 18.51 -15.29 -36.15
C ALA A 376 17.97 -13.85 -36.10
N GLY A 377 18.78 -12.81 -36.19
CA GLY A 377 19.49 -12.35 -37.39
C GLY A 377 19.09 -10.89 -37.56
N GLY A 378 20.03 -9.97 -37.38
CA GLY A 378 19.75 -8.54 -37.26
C GLY A 378 19.21 -7.87 -38.53
N MET A 379 18.63 -6.68 -38.35
CA MET A 379 18.64 -5.61 -39.34
C MET A 379 18.42 -4.28 -38.62
N ASN A 380 19.43 -3.42 -38.70
CA ASN A 380 19.34 -1.99 -38.42
C ASN A 380 18.41 -1.35 -39.46
N HIS A 381 17.41 -0.59 -39.03
CA HIS A 381 16.72 0.34 -39.92
C HIS A 381 16.73 1.76 -39.34
N ALA A 382 17.58 2.57 -39.97
CA ALA A 382 17.46 4.01 -40.01
C ALA A 382 16.17 4.39 -40.75
N MET A 383 15.46 5.38 -40.22
CA MET A 383 14.41 6.12 -40.92
C MET A 383 15.02 6.88 -42.11
N PRO A 384 14.27 7.01 -43.22
CA PRO A 384 13.67 8.32 -43.45
C PRO A 384 12.27 8.30 -44.10
N GLY A 385 11.43 9.25 -43.69
CA GLY A 385 10.93 10.30 -44.58
C GLY A 385 9.89 9.96 -45.66
N MET A 386 8.72 10.60 -45.47
CA MET A 386 7.81 11.16 -46.48
C MET A 386 6.88 10.25 -47.32
N ALA A 387 5.59 10.50 -47.07
CA ALA A 387 4.55 10.92 -48.03
C ALA A 387 4.26 10.08 -49.29
N GLY A 388 2.98 9.76 -49.48
CA GLY A 388 2.37 9.72 -50.81
C GLY A 388 1.47 8.53 -51.11
N SER A 389 0.18 8.83 -51.25
CA SER A 389 -0.77 8.28 -52.23
C SER A 389 -1.05 6.78 -52.30
N ASP A 390 -2.33 6.47 -52.04
CA ASP A 390 -3.24 5.62 -52.82
C ASP A 390 -2.66 4.85 -54.02
N THR A 391 -2.94 3.54 -54.08
CA THR A 391 -3.77 2.96 -55.14
C THR A 391 -4.02 1.47 -54.89
N SER A 392 -5.25 1.08 -55.25
CA SER A 392 -5.78 -0.27 -55.43
C SER A 392 -4.88 -1.21 -56.24
N HIS A 393 -4.89 -2.51 -55.91
CA HIS A 393 -5.27 -3.56 -56.87
C HIS A 393 -5.49 -4.92 -56.20
N ALA A 394 -6.59 -5.55 -56.64
CA ALA A 394 -6.98 -6.92 -56.36
C ALA A 394 -6.43 -7.88 -57.44
N MET A 395 -6.07 -9.10 -57.03
CA MET A 395 -6.07 -10.39 -57.77
C MET A 395 -6.01 -11.47 -56.67
N ALA A 396 -6.95 -12.38 -56.40
CA ALA A 396 -7.70 -13.36 -57.21
C ALA A 396 -6.88 -14.54 -57.74
N GLY A 397 -7.20 -15.76 -57.24
CA GLY A 397 -7.01 -17.06 -57.91
C GLY A 397 -5.89 -17.97 -57.35
N MET A 398 -6.19 -18.94 -56.47
CA MET A 398 -6.59 -20.35 -56.75
C MET A 398 -5.38 -21.34 -56.68
N PRO A 399 -5.53 -22.68 -56.63
CA PRO A 399 -6.10 -23.50 -55.55
C PRO A 399 -5.26 -24.78 -55.23
N GLY A 400 -5.63 -25.47 -54.15
CA GLY A 400 -5.63 -26.94 -54.08
C GLY A 400 -4.35 -27.69 -53.70
N MET A 401 -4.43 -28.46 -52.60
CA MET A 401 -3.95 -29.84 -52.53
C MET A 401 -4.64 -30.53 -51.35
N ALA A 402 -5.52 -31.46 -51.72
CA ALA A 402 -6.15 -32.41 -50.83
C ALA A 402 -5.29 -33.67 -50.75
N GLY A 403 -5.31 -34.32 -49.58
CA GLY A 403 -5.12 -35.77 -49.47
C GLY A 403 -3.87 -36.18 -48.69
N MET A 404 -4.06 -36.57 -47.43
CA MET A 404 -3.58 -37.86 -46.94
C MET A 404 -4.45 -38.33 -45.77
N LYS A 405 -5.02 -39.52 -45.96
CA LYS A 405 -5.83 -40.34 -45.05
C LYS A 405 -4.99 -40.81 -43.86
N ALA A 406 -5.52 -40.69 -42.64
CA ALA A 406 -6.19 -41.74 -41.86
C ALA A 406 -5.28 -42.92 -41.46
N GLN A 407 -4.96 -42.97 -40.16
CA GLN A 407 -4.76 -44.20 -39.40
C GLN A 407 -5.41 -44.02 -38.03
N ASP A 408 -6.50 -44.76 -37.82
CA ASP A 408 -7.11 -45.04 -36.52
C ASP A 408 -6.13 -45.86 -35.66
N HIS A 409 -6.17 -45.65 -34.35
CA HIS A 409 -6.20 -46.73 -33.36
C HIS A 409 -6.71 -46.20 -32.02
N ASP A 410 -7.81 -46.79 -31.58
CA ASP A 410 -8.35 -46.77 -30.22
C ASP A 410 -7.33 -47.23 -29.19
N SER A 411 -7.23 -46.53 -28.06
CA SER A 411 -7.14 -47.15 -26.73
C SER A 411 -7.39 -46.12 -25.62
N ILE A 412 -8.54 -46.25 -24.98
CA ILE A 412 -8.88 -45.64 -23.70
C ILE A 412 -8.00 -46.27 -22.61
N GLY A 413 -7.25 -45.43 -21.89
CA GLY A 413 -6.41 -45.83 -20.77
C GLY A 413 -6.23 -44.68 -19.78
N THR A 414 -7.01 -44.71 -18.70
CA THR A 414 -6.88 -43.90 -17.50
C THR A 414 -5.55 -44.15 -16.80
N THR A 415 -4.72 -43.14 -16.54
CA THR A 415 -3.82 -43.11 -15.35
C THR A 415 -3.14 -41.75 -15.09
N ALA A 416 -3.17 -41.39 -13.80
CA ALA A 416 -2.09 -40.80 -13.00
C ALA A 416 -1.81 -39.28 -13.02
N HIS A 417 -2.32 -38.65 -11.97
CA HIS A 417 -1.86 -37.40 -11.35
C HIS A 417 -0.33 -37.33 -11.15
N GLY A 418 0.28 -36.26 -11.67
CA GLY A 418 1.63 -35.83 -11.28
C GLY A 418 1.63 -35.25 -9.86
N ARG A 419 1.91 -36.08 -8.86
CA ARG A 419 2.29 -35.65 -7.50
C ARG A 419 3.68 -35.02 -7.56
N MET A 420 3.78 -33.71 -7.38
CA MET A 420 5.03 -33.11 -6.88
C MET A 420 5.13 -33.39 -5.38
N ASN A 421 5.80 -34.49 -5.01
CA ASN A 421 6.31 -34.66 -3.65
C ASN A 421 7.38 -33.59 -3.43
N MET A 422 7.12 -32.62 -2.55
CA MET A 422 8.24 -31.89 -1.95
C MET A 422 9.04 -32.89 -1.14
N ASP A 423 10.30 -33.04 -1.53
CA ASP A 423 11.25 -33.94 -0.91
C ASP A 423 11.45 -33.55 0.58
N SER A 424 11.34 -34.52 1.48
CA SER A 424 11.55 -34.33 2.93
C SER A 424 12.90 -33.68 3.26
N THR A 425 13.87 -33.85 2.36
CA THR A 425 15.21 -33.25 2.45
C THR A 425 15.16 -31.72 2.31
N SER A 426 14.26 -31.17 1.49
CA SER A 426 14.15 -29.72 1.26
C SER A 426 13.55 -28.96 2.45
N SER A 427 12.54 -29.56 3.11
CA SER A 427 11.98 -29.00 4.34
C SER A 427 13.01 -29.05 5.48
N MET A 428 13.79 -30.12 5.58
CA MET A 428 14.84 -30.26 6.60
C MET A 428 15.95 -29.20 6.40
N ASP A 429 16.39 -28.99 5.17
CA ASP A 429 17.40 -27.96 4.84
C ASP A 429 16.95 -26.55 5.26
N MET A 430 15.66 -26.23 5.12
CA MET A 430 15.10 -24.96 5.56
C MET A 430 15.16 -24.81 7.09
N HIS A 431 14.76 -25.84 7.84
CA HIS A 431 14.82 -25.83 9.30
C HIS A 431 16.26 -25.71 9.81
N MET A 432 17.19 -26.42 9.16
CA MET A 432 18.62 -26.35 9.49
C MET A 432 19.19 -24.95 9.27
N ARG A 433 18.80 -24.26 8.19
CA ARG A 433 19.24 -22.88 7.91
C ARG A 433 18.62 -21.88 8.89
N LEU A 434 17.35 -22.00 9.23
CA LEU A 434 16.70 -21.14 10.22
C LEU A 434 17.36 -21.27 11.61
N LEU A 435 17.69 -22.49 12.03
CA LEU A 435 18.36 -22.72 13.31
C LEU A 435 19.86 -22.41 13.29
N SER A 436 20.46 -22.20 12.12
CA SER A 436 21.84 -21.73 12.03
C SER A 436 21.99 -20.26 12.47
N ASP A 437 20.90 -19.48 12.43
CA ASP A 437 20.87 -18.09 12.88
C ASP A 437 20.79 -18.00 14.43
N PRO A 438 21.76 -17.33 15.08
CA PRO A 438 21.78 -17.20 16.55
C PRO A 438 20.61 -16.36 17.11
N VAL A 439 20.12 -15.36 16.38
CA VAL A 439 19.01 -14.49 16.82
C VAL A 439 17.69 -15.25 16.77
N ILE A 440 17.49 -16.09 15.75
CA ILE A 440 16.32 -16.95 15.66
C ILE A 440 16.31 -17.97 16.79
N ARG A 441 17.46 -18.58 17.11
CA ARG A 441 17.59 -19.50 18.26
C ARG A 441 17.30 -18.81 19.59
N GLU A 442 17.79 -17.59 19.80
CA GLU A 442 17.52 -16.82 21.01
C GLU A 442 16.02 -16.51 21.16
N ARG A 443 15.34 -16.16 20.06
CA ARG A 443 13.90 -15.91 20.06
C ARG A 443 13.08 -17.18 20.32
N ILE A 444 13.43 -18.30 19.69
CA ILE A 444 12.80 -19.61 19.95
C ILE A 444 13.03 -20.03 21.41
N ALA A 445 14.21 -19.76 21.96
CA ALA A 445 14.51 -20.04 23.35
C ALA A 445 13.70 -19.14 24.31
N ALA A 446 13.51 -17.87 24.00
CA ALA A 446 12.77 -16.94 24.86
C ALA A 446 11.24 -17.14 24.85
N ASP A 447 10.71 -17.80 23.81
CA ASP A 447 9.27 -18.03 23.64
C ASP A 447 8.88 -19.48 24.01
N THR A 448 8.05 -19.64 25.05
CA THR A 448 7.63 -20.95 25.56
C THR A 448 6.71 -21.72 24.61
N ALA A 449 5.93 -21.04 23.77
CA ALA A 449 5.06 -21.68 22.78
C ALA A 449 5.87 -22.20 21.60
N LEU A 450 6.80 -21.39 21.08
CA LEU A 450 7.71 -21.82 20.02
C LEU A 450 8.63 -22.94 20.49
N ARG A 451 9.14 -22.87 21.73
CA ARG A 451 9.95 -23.94 22.30
C ARG A 451 9.18 -25.27 22.39
N ARG A 452 7.90 -25.23 22.78
CA ARG A 452 7.05 -26.43 22.85
C ARG A 452 6.79 -27.01 21.46
N MET A 453 6.38 -26.16 20.52
CA MET A 453 6.14 -26.55 19.12
C MET A 453 7.39 -27.17 18.49
N MET A 454 8.56 -26.58 18.74
CA MET A 454 9.84 -27.09 18.25
C MET A 454 10.20 -28.44 18.88
N SER A 455 9.92 -28.62 20.16
CA SER A 455 10.14 -29.90 20.86
C SER A 455 9.21 -31.01 20.34
N ASP A 456 7.94 -30.70 20.10
CA ASP A 456 6.96 -31.65 19.55
C ASP A 456 7.34 -32.05 18.12
N MET A 457 7.79 -31.08 17.31
CA MET A 457 8.28 -31.31 15.96
C MET A 457 9.55 -32.18 15.96
N ILE A 458 10.53 -31.90 16.82
CA ILE A 458 11.74 -32.73 16.97
C ILE A 458 11.37 -34.15 17.41
N GLY A 459 10.39 -34.30 18.30
CA GLY A 459 9.92 -35.62 18.76
C GLY A 459 9.32 -36.49 17.65
N ALA A 460 8.78 -35.88 16.59
CA ALA A 460 8.20 -36.56 15.44
C ALA A 460 9.22 -36.93 14.35
N MET A 461 10.48 -36.48 14.46
CA MET A 461 11.53 -36.75 13.46
C MET A 461 12.22 -38.11 13.67
N PRO A 462 12.88 -38.69 12.64
CA PRO A 462 13.76 -39.86 12.81
C PRO A 462 14.89 -39.57 13.82
N SER A 463 15.31 -40.59 14.58
CA SER A 463 16.28 -40.47 15.69
C SER A 463 17.56 -39.71 15.33
N ASP A 464 18.08 -39.95 14.12
CA ASP A 464 19.33 -39.36 13.64
C ASP A 464 19.21 -37.85 13.43
N HIS A 465 18.01 -37.37 13.08
CA HIS A 465 17.70 -35.95 12.95
C HIS A 465 17.38 -35.29 14.30
N GLN A 466 16.78 -36.03 15.24
CA GLN A 466 16.49 -35.50 16.58
C GLN A 466 17.76 -35.06 17.29
N ALA A 467 18.80 -35.89 17.26
CA ALA A 467 20.08 -35.61 17.90
C ALA A 467 20.77 -34.37 17.30
N MET A 468 20.71 -34.22 15.97
CA MET A 468 21.28 -33.07 15.26
C MET A 468 20.56 -31.77 15.62
N MET A 469 19.22 -31.77 15.62
CA MET A 469 18.41 -30.58 15.90
C MET A 469 18.52 -30.12 17.36
N ARG A 470 18.58 -31.06 18.31
CA ARG A 470 18.84 -30.73 19.72
C ARG A 470 20.22 -30.07 19.90
N ARG A 471 21.24 -30.61 19.24
CA ARG A 471 22.60 -30.04 19.30
C ARG A 471 22.67 -28.60 18.76
N MET A 472 21.88 -28.27 17.74
CA MET A 472 21.84 -26.90 17.20
C MET A 472 21.12 -25.91 18.11
N LEU A 473 20.05 -26.33 18.78
CA LEU A 473 19.31 -25.50 19.74
C LEU A 473 20.11 -25.27 21.03
N GLU A 474 20.95 -26.22 21.44
CA GLU A 474 21.79 -26.16 22.64
C GLU A 474 23.18 -25.54 22.39
N ALA A 475 23.58 -25.38 21.12
CA ALA A 475 24.89 -24.81 20.79
C ALA A 475 24.97 -23.33 21.22
N PRO A 476 25.98 -22.94 22.04
CA PRO A 476 26.16 -21.56 22.43
C PRO A 476 26.43 -20.68 21.20
N ALA A 477 25.86 -19.47 21.18
CA ALA A 477 26.10 -18.50 20.12
C ALA A 477 27.61 -18.28 19.98
N ALA A 478 28.16 -18.53 18.78
CA ALA A 478 29.58 -18.30 18.52
C ALA A 478 29.89 -16.82 18.76
N SER A 479 30.78 -16.57 19.72
CA SER A 479 31.22 -15.24 20.15
C SER A 479 31.79 -14.46 18.96
N ALA A 480 31.06 -13.42 18.52
CA ALA A 480 31.62 -12.41 17.65
C ALA A 480 32.69 -11.62 18.42
N THR A 481 33.88 -11.60 17.85
CA THR A 481 35.09 -10.88 18.25
C THR A 481 34.88 -9.59 19.06
N THR A 482 35.60 -9.55 20.17
CA THR A 482 35.91 -8.45 21.08
C THR A 482 36.10 -7.07 20.43
N LYS A 483 35.28 -6.10 20.82
CA LYS A 483 35.66 -4.67 20.85
C LYS A 483 35.31 -4.07 22.21
N ALA A 484 36.30 -3.35 22.74
CA ALA A 484 36.43 -2.93 24.12
C ALA A 484 35.37 -1.93 24.60
N THR A 485 34.89 -2.14 25.82
CA THR A 485 34.02 -1.24 26.59
C THR A 485 34.87 -0.19 27.32
N PRO A 486 34.52 1.11 27.32
CA PRO A 486 35.11 2.06 28.24
C PRO A 486 34.38 2.03 29.59
N THR A 487 35.19 1.92 30.64
CA THR A 487 34.85 1.91 32.06
C THR A 487 34.15 3.19 32.50
N LYS A 488 32.93 3.10 33.05
CA LYS A 488 32.31 4.16 33.85
C LYS A 488 32.49 3.89 35.34
N LYS A 489 33.17 4.83 36.01
CA LYS A 489 33.36 4.91 37.47
C LYS A 489 32.02 4.91 38.20
N ALA A 490 31.93 4.05 39.20
CA ALA A 490 30.87 4.02 40.20
C ALA A 490 31.04 5.18 41.20
N THR A 491 29.95 5.89 41.48
CA THR A 491 29.79 6.68 42.70
C THR A 491 28.67 6.07 43.53
N ALA A 492 29.03 5.71 44.76
CA ALA A 492 28.20 5.07 45.75
C ALA A 492 27.06 5.99 46.22
N ARG A 493 25.86 5.42 46.43
CA ARG A 493 24.86 6.04 47.31
C ARG A 493 24.20 4.98 48.19
N LYS A 494 24.25 5.27 49.49
CA LYS A 494 23.86 4.47 50.65
C LYS A 494 22.41 4.01 50.61
N SER A 495 22.22 2.80 51.14
CA SER A 495 20.96 2.19 51.53
C SER A 495 20.31 2.91 52.71
N THR A 496 19.00 3.19 52.61
CA THR A 496 18.13 3.42 53.76
C THR A 496 16.87 2.56 53.63
N THR A 497 16.79 1.62 54.57
CA THR A 497 15.66 0.94 55.20
C THR A 497 14.24 1.18 54.67
N LYS A 498 13.62 0.04 54.31
CA LYS A 498 12.19 -0.24 54.12
C LYS A 498 11.31 0.34 55.25
N LYS A 499 10.25 1.06 54.85
CA LYS A 499 9.02 1.23 55.64
C LYS A 499 7.83 0.94 54.72
N GLN A 500 6.96 0.01 55.14
CA GLN A 500 5.70 -0.33 54.48
C GLN A 500 4.76 0.88 54.44
N PRO A 501 4.02 1.13 53.34
CA PRO A 501 2.86 1.99 53.36
C PRO A 501 1.59 1.19 53.69
N ALA A 502 0.83 1.76 54.62
CA ALA A 502 -0.49 1.33 55.06
C ALA A 502 -1.54 1.38 53.94
N THR A 503 -2.54 0.51 54.08
CA THR A 503 -3.76 0.41 53.29
C THR A 503 -4.57 1.71 53.32
N ALA A 504 -4.67 2.38 52.17
CA ALA A 504 -5.53 3.54 51.98
C ALA A 504 -6.94 3.12 51.53
N THR A 505 -7.93 3.52 52.31
CA THR A 505 -9.36 3.38 52.11
C THR A 505 -9.83 4.19 50.88
N LYS A 506 -10.65 3.57 50.02
CA LYS A 506 -11.30 4.21 48.86
C LYS A 506 -12.21 5.37 49.30
N PRO A 507 -12.15 6.55 48.64
CA PRO A 507 -13.21 7.54 48.74
C PRO A 507 -14.43 7.15 47.89
N ALA A 508 -15.63 7.37 48.43
CA ALA A 508 -16.91 7.19 47.74
C ALA A 508 -17.09 8.20 46.58
N PRO A 509 -17.88 7.87 45.53
CA PRO A 509 -18.09 8.75 44.39
C PRO A 509 -18.93 9.97 44.78
N LYS A 510 -18.47 11.17 44.39
CA LYS A 510 -19.24 12.41 44.49
C LYS A 510 -20.41 12.38 43.50
N LYS A 511 -21.62 12.68 43.98
CA LYS A 511 -22.83 12.88 43.17
C LYS A 511 -22.63 14.05 42.20
N PRO A 512 -23.19 13.99 40.97
CA PRO A 512 -23.21 15.12 40.06
C PRO A 512 -24.07 16.27 40.62
N VAL A 513 -23.60 17.49 40.42
CA VAL A 513 -24.27 18.75 40.77
C VAL A 513 -25.34 19.02 39.70
N ASP A 514 -26.56 19.25 40.16
CA ASP A 514 -27.74 19.60 39.37
C ASP A 514 -27.61 21.03 38.81
N PRO A 515 -27.75 21.28 37.49
CA PRO A 515 -27.49 22.60 36.94
C PRO A 515 -28.63 23.62 37.09
N MET A 516 -29.76 23.29 37.76
CA MET A 516 -30.89 24.22 37.89
C MET A 516 -31.64 24.08 39.24
N PRO A 517 -31.20 24.71 40.34
CA PRO A 517 -31.96 24.70 41.59
C PRO A 517 -33.09 25.74 41.50
N GLY A 518 -34.35 25.29 41.37
CA GLY A 518 -35.52 26.18 41.52
C GLY A 518 -36.77 25.92 40.68
N MET A 519 -36.88 24.82 39.93
CA MET A 519 -38.16 24.48 39.26
C MET A 519 -38.98 23.49 40.08
N ASP A 520 -40.10 23.98 40.61
CA ASP A 520 -41.17 23.19 41.18
C ASP A 520 -41.97 22.50 40.05
N HIS A 521 -41.91 21.17 40.00
CA HIS A 521 -42.62 20.35 39.00
C HIS A 521 -43.98 19.83 39.48
N SER A 522 -44.55 20.38 40.54
CA SER A 522 -45.83 19.92 41.09
C SER A 522 -47.08 20.34 40.31
N ASN A 523 -46.96 21.02 39.16
CA ASN A 523 -48.11 21.46 38.35
C ASN A 523 -47.91 21.34 36.83
N MET A 524 -47.85 20.11 36.30
CA MET A 524 -48.02 19.89 34.85
C MET A 524 -49.16 18.88 34.58
N PRO A 525 -50.27 19.31 33.94
CA PRO A 525 -51.38 18.43 33.58
C PRO A 525 -51.01 17.51 32.42
N GLY A 526 -51.50 16.27 32.51
CA GLY A 526 -51.16 15.17 31.61
C GLY A 526 -51.52 15.41 30.15
N MET A 527 -50.63 14.94 29.27
CA MET A 527 -50.99 14.55 27.92
C MET A 527 -50.58 13.10 27.69
N GLY A 528 -51.55 12.33 27.21
CA GLY A 528 -51.47 10.90 26.98
C GLY A 528 -50.42 10.50 25.94
N LYS A 529 -49.98 9.25 26.09
CA LYS A 529 -49.11 8.53 25.16
C LYS A 529 -49.83 8.24 23.83
N PRO A 530 -49.08 8.14 22.73
CA PRO A 530 -49.16 7.00 21.82
C PRO A 530 -48.33 5.81 22.34
#